data_AF-A0A673THD4-F1
#
_entry.id   AF-A0A673THD4-F1
#
_cell.length_a   1.000
_cell.length_b   1.000
_cell.length_c   1.000
_cell.angle_alpha   90.00
_cell.angle_beta   90.00
_cell.angle_gamma   90.00
#
_symmetry.space_group_name_H-M   'P 1'
#
loop_
_entity.id
_entity.type
_entity.pdbx_description
1 polymer ?
#
loop_
_entity_poly.entity_id
_entity_poly.type
_entity_poly.pdbx_seq_one_letter_code
_entity_poly.pdbx_strand_id
1 'polypeptide(L)'
;MNTEELELLSDSKYRNYVAAVDKALKNFEYSSEWADLISALGKLNKVLQNNAKYQVVPKKLTIGKRLAQCLHPALPGGVHRKALETYEIIFKIIGPKRLAKDLFLYSSGLFPLLANAAMSVKPTLLSLYEIYYLPLGKTLKPGLQGLLTGILPGLEEGSEYYERTNTLLEKVAAAVDQSAFYSALWGSLLTSPAVRLPGITYVLAHLNRKLSMEDQLYIIGSDIELMETDVIIGKLFVTHHKGLTSLLFKELHKQILTIKWKNGFEQIINLTEIEINI
;
A
#
# COMPACT_ATOMS: atom_id res chain seq x y z
N MET A 1 -12.77 -10.48 -20.78
CA MET A 1 -13.33 -11.43 -19.80
C MET A 1 -12.36 -12.57 -19.63
N ASN A 2 -12.24 -13.14 -18.43
CA ASN A 2 -11.37 -14.30 -18.23
C ASN A 2 -12.09 -15.60 -18.67
N THR A 3 -11.34 -16.67 -18.88
CA THR A 3 -11.87 -17.96 -19.38
C THR A 3 -12.95 -18.55 -18.47
N GLU A 4 -12.76 -18.46 -17.16
CA GLU A 4 -13.72 -18.99 -16.17
C GLU A 4 -15.07 -18.24 -16.18
N GLU A 5 -15.07 -16.92 -16.40
CA GLU A 5 -16.29 -16.14 -16.57
C GLU A 5 -17.04 -16.54 -17.84
N LEU A 6 -16.33 -16.88 -18.92
CA LEU A 6 -16.94 -17.37 -20.17
C LEU A 6 -17.62 -18.73 -19.97
N GLU A 7 -17.00 -19.65 -19.23
CA GLU A 7 -17.60 -20.95 -18.90
C GLU A 7 -18.88 -20.78 -18.07
N LEU A 8 -18.86 -19.90 -17.08
CA LEU A 8 -20.01 -19.61 -16.22
C LEU A 8 -21.17 -18.96 -16.97
N LEU A 9 -20.95 -18.31 -18.10
CA LEU A 9 -22.04 -17.75 -18.90
C LEU A 9 -22.98 -18.80 -19.47
N SER A 10 -22.61 -20.09 -19.48
CA SER A 10 -23.52 -21.19 -19.79
C SER A 10 -24.58 -21.42 -18.70
N ASP A 11 -24.29 -21.07 -17.43
CA ASP A 11 -25.21 -21.16 -16.30
C ASP A 11 -26.22 -19.99 -16.31
N SER A 12 -27.51 -20.30 -16.38
CA SER A 12 -28.59 -19.32 -16.34
C SER A 12 -28.60 -18.50 -15.05
N LYS A 13 -28.25 -19.09 -13.92
CA LYS A 13 -28.18 -18.39 -12.62
C LYS A 13 -27.03 -17.40 -12.60
N TYR A 14 -25.91 -17.71 -13.25
CA TYR A 14 -24.80 -16.77 -13.39
C TYR A 14 -25.15 -15.62 -14.33
N ARG A 15 -25.84 -15.88 -15.46
CA ARG A 15 -26.35 -14.80 -16.33
C ARG A 15 -27.30 -13.86 -15.59
N ASN A 16 -28.15 -14.39 -14.70
CA ASN A 16 -29.00 -13.57 -13.83
C ASN A 16 -28.17 -12.74 -12.84
N TYR A 17 -27.08 -13.28 -12.30
CA TYR A 17 -26.15 -12.53 -11.45
C TYR A 17 -25.48 -11.38 -12.22
N VAL A 18 -24.99 -11.62 -13.44
CA VAL A 18 -24.44 -10.56 -14.33
C VAL A 18 -25.47 -9.44 -14.54
N ALA A 19 -26.70 -9.80 -14.90
CA ALA A 19 -27.78 -8.83 -15.12
C ALA A 19 -28.13 -8.04 -13.85
N ALA A 20 -28.13 -8.70 -12.68
CA ALA A 20 -28.36 -8.05 -11.39
C ALA A 20 -27.23 -7.06 -11.03
N VAL A 21 -25.98 -7.41 -11.32
CA VAL A 21 -24.82 -6.52 -11.14
C VAL A 21 -24.89 -5.33 -12.08
N ASP A 22 -25.19 -5.53 -13.37
CA ASP A 22 -25.37 -4.43 -14.32
C ASP A 22 -26.50 -3.49 -13.87
N LYS A 23 -27.62 -4.03 -13.37
CA LYS A 23 -28.71 -3.22 -12.81
C LYS A 23 -28.28 -2.44 -11.56
N ALA A 24 -27.48 -3.06 -10.67
CA ALA A 24 -26.95 -2.38 -9.50
C ALA A 24 -25.99 -1.24 -9.90
N LEU A 25 -25.09 -1.49 -10.85
CA LEU A 25 -24.09 -0.53 -11.34
C LEU A 25 -24.71 0.71 -11.98
N LYS A 26 -25.88 0.60 -12.63
CA LYS A 26 -26.62 1.76 -13.15
C LYS A 26 -26.95 2.80 -12.06
N ASN A 27 -27.10 2.42 -10.80
CA ASN A 27 -27.39 3.38 -9.71
C ASN A 27 -26.23 4.39 -9.50
N PHE A 28 -25.00 4.03 -9.85
CA PHE A 28 -23.85 4.94 -9.75
C PHE A 28 -23.82 6.00 -10.86
N GLU A 29 -24.56 5.80 -11.96
CA GLU A 29 -24.60 6.74 -13.09
C GLU A 29 -25.55 7.91 -12.84
N TYR A 30 -26.59 7.70 -12.02
CA TYR A 30 -27.59 8.71 -11.67
C TYR A 30 -27.37 9.32 -10.28
N SER A 31 -26.25 9.01 -9.63
CA SER A 31 -25.92 9.55 -8.30
C SER A 31 -25.59 11.03 -8.43
N SER A 32 -26.35 11.88 -7.73
CA SER A 32 -26.15 13.34 -7.72
C SER A 32 -25.54 13.81 -6.40
N GLU A 33 -25.76 13.05 -5.33
CA GLU A 33 -25.25 13.35 -4.00
C GLU A 33 -24.50 12.15 -3.39
N TRP A 34 -23.72 12.41 -2.34
CA TRP A 34 -22.95 11.35 -1.67
C TRP A 34 -23.83 10.26 -1.05
N ALA A 35 -25.06 10.60 -0.64
CA ALA A 35 -26.01 9.63 -0.09
C ALA A 35 -26.47 8.60 -1.13
N ASP A 36 -26.56 8.99 -2.41
CA ASP A 36 -26.88 8.08 -3.51
C ASP A 36 -25.80 7.01 -3.67
N LEU A 37 -24.52 7.38 -3.48
CA LEU A 37 -23.41 6.45 -3.53
C LEU A 37 -23.52 5.37 -2.44
N ILE A 38 -23.92 5.76 -1.21
CA ILE A 38 -24.15 4.79 -0.12
C ILE A 38 -25.28 3.83 -0.50
N SER A 39 -26.37 4.34 -1.06
CA SER A 39 -27.50 3.53 -1.53
C SER A 39 -27.09 2.58 -2.66
N ALA A 40 -26.32 3.07 -3.64
CA ALA A 40 -25.81 2.30 -4.76
C ALA A 40 -24.88 1.17 -4.29
N LEU A 41 -23.94 1.47 -3.38
CA LEU A 41 -23.08 0.48 -2.73
C LEU A 41 -23.90 -0.55 -1.94
N GLY A 42 -24.92 -0.13 -1.20
CA GLY A 42 -25.82 -1.03 -0.47
C GLY A 42 -26.56 -2.02 -1.39
N LYS A 43 -27.06 -1.54 -2.53
CA LYS A 43 -27.69 -2.40 -3.55
C LYS A 43 -26.68 -3.38 -4.14
N LEU A 44 -25.46 -2.92 -4.44
CA LEU A 44 -24.38 -3.79 -4.94
C LEU A 44 -23.99 -4.86 -3.91
N ASN A 45 -23.82 -4.51 -2.63
CA ASN A 45 -23.49 -5.44 -1.56
C ASN A 45 -24.50 -6.59 -1.48
N LYS A 46 -25.80 -6.26 -1.54
CA LYS A 46 -26.87 -7.25 -1.51
C LYS A 46 -26.80 -8.22 -2.71
N VAL A 47 -26.51 -7.70 -3.91
CA VAL A 47 -26.38 -8.53 -5.11
C VAL A 47 -25.16 -9.45 -5.02
N LEU A 48 -24.01 -8.95 -4.55
CA LEU A 48 -22.80 -9.74 -4.38
C LEU A 48 -22.99 -10.86 -3.34
N GLN A 49 -23.54 -10.54 -2.17
CA GLN A 49 -23.76 -11.50 -1.08
C GLN A 49 -24.73 -12.61 -1.48
N ASN A 50 -25.84 -12.27 -2.15
CA ASN A 50 -26.83 -13.26 -2.61
C ASN A 50 -26.27 -14.24 -3.65
N ASN A 51 -25.13 -13.90 -4.27
CA ASN A 51 -24.48 -14.68 -5.32
C ASN A 51 -23.07 -15.15 -4.92
N ALA A 52 -22.72 -15.09 -3.64
CA ALA A 52 -21.38 -15.41 -3.12
C ALA A 52 -20.89 -16.83 -3.41
N LYS A 53 -21.81 -17.76 -3.74
CA LYS A 53 -21.48 -19.10 -4.24
C LYS A 53 -20.62 -19.07 -5.52
N TYR A 54 -20.74 -17.99 -6.32
CA TYR A 54 -19.90 -17.75 -7.48
C TYR A 54 -18.66 -16.97 -7.04
N GLN A 55 -17.50 -17.61 -7.10
CA GLN A 55 -16.21 -16.96 -6.79
C GLN A 55 -15.72 -16.00 -7.88
N VAL A 56 -16.47 -15.87 -8.99
CA VAL A 56 -16.16 -14.99 -10.12
C VAL A 56 -17.13 -13.82 -10.11
N VAL A 57 -16.66 -12.67 -9.63
CA VAL A 57 -17.44 -11.42 -9.62
C VAL A 57 -17.52 -10.84 -11.05
N PRO A 58 -18.71 -10.73 -11.65
CA PRO A 58 -18.86 -10.18 -12.99
C PRO A 58 -18.59 -8.67 -12.96
N LYS A 59 -18.19 -8.10 -14.11
CA LYS A 59 -17.95 -6.65 -14.26
C LYS A 59 -16.94 -6.08 -13.24
N LYS A 60 -16.00 -6.91 -12.75
CA LYS A 60 -15.02 -6.53 -11.71
C LYS A 60 -14.28 -5.22 -12.01
N LEU A 61 -13.97 -4.95 -13.28
CA LEU A 61 -13.31 -3.70 -13.69
C LEU A 61 -14.18 -2.47 -13.41
N THR A 62 -15.47 -2.53 -13.75
CA THR A 62 -16.40 -1.43 -13.50
C THR A 62 -16.65 -1.28 -12.00
N ILE A 63 -16.81 -2.38 -11.28
CA ILE A 63 -16.95 -2.37 -9.81
C ILE A 63 -15.72 -1.72 -9.17
N GLY A 64 -14.50 -2.14 -9.52
CA GLY A 64 -13.27 -1.58 -8.97
C GLY A 64 -13.15 -0.08 -9.21
N LYS A 65 -13.48 0.39 -10.42
CA LYS A 65 -13.52 1.84 -10.73
C LYS A 65 -14.51 2.61 -9.87
N ARG A 66 -15.73 2.09 -9.68
CA ARG A 66 -16.74 2.73 -8.82
C ARG A 66 -16.31 2.74 -7.36
N LEU A 67 -15.73 1.64 -6.86
CA LEU A 67 -15.21 1.59 -5.51
C LEU A 67 -14.07 2.58 -5.28
N ALA A 68 -13.13 2.70 -6.22
CA ALA A 68 -12.06 3.71 -6.13
C ALA A 68 -12.62 5.14 -6.11
N GLN A 69 -13.63 5.44 -6.93
CA GLN A 69 -14.32 6.74 -6.90
C GLN A 69 -14.97 7.00 -5.53
N CYS A 70 -15.61 6.00 -4.93
CA CYS A 70 -16.20 6.11 -3.60
C CYS A 70 -15.17 6.31 -2.48
N LEU A 71 -13.87 6.13 -2.73
CA LEU A 71 -12.78 6.39 -1.78
C LEU A 71 -12.09 7.74 -2.03
N HIS A 72 -12.61 8.59 -2.93
CA HIS A 72 -12.05 9.91 -3.18
C HIS A 72 -12.05 10.78 -1.89
N PRO A 73 -10.96 11.53 -1.59
CA PRO A 73 -10.85 12.34 -0.37
C PRO A 73 -11.97 13.37 -0.17
N ALA A 74 -12.54 13.88 -1.25
CA ALA A 74 -13.64 14.86 -1.20
C ALA A 74 -14.99 14.25 -0.74
N LEU A 75 -15.10 12.93 -0.62
CA LEU A 75 -16.31 12.25 -0.18
C LEU A 75 -16.30 12.03 1.35
N PRO A 76 -17.48 12.03 2.00
CA PRO A 76 -17.55 11.88 3.45
C PRO A 76 -17.21 10.45 3.87
N GLY A 77 -16.69 10.30 5.11
CA GLY A 77 -16.28 9.01 5.65
C GLY A 77 -17.38 7.93 5.69
N GLY A 78 -18.66 8.32 5.68
CA GLY A 78 -19.78 7.38 5.52
C GLY A 78 -19.76 6.63 4.18
N VAL A 79 -19.41 7.31 3.09
CA VAL A 79 -19.23 6.68 1.76
C VAL A 79 -18.00 5.78 1.77
N HIS A 80 -16.89 6.25 2.37
CA HIS A 80 -15.67 5.45 2.49
C HIS A 80 -15.93 4.13 3.22
N ARG A 81 -16.54 4.17 4.40
CA ARG A 81 -16.89 2.95 5.17
C ARG A 81 -17.74 1.98 4.36
N LYS A 82 -18.75 2.49 3.64
CA LYS A 82 -19.61 1.63 2.83
C LYS A 82 -18.86 0.99 1.67
N ALA A 83 -17.92 1.71 1.06
CA ALA A 83 -17.06 1.15 0.01
C ALA A 83 -16.10 0.10 0.57
N LEU A 84 -15.50 0.33 1.73
CA LEU A 84 -14.64 -0.66 2.41
C LEU A 84 -15.40 -1.95 2.75
N GLU A 85 -16.67 -1.86 3.17
CA GLU A 85 -17.55 -3.02 3.33
C GLU A 85 -17.74 -3.78 2.00
N THR A 86 -17.91 -3.07 0.88
CA THR A 86 -18.00 -3.71 -0.44
C THR A 86 -16.70 -4.41 -0.83
N TYR A 87 -15.54 -3.80 -0.60
CA TYR A 87 -14.23 -4.45 -0.79
C TYR A 87 -14.14 -5.74 0.02
N GLU A 88 -14.54 -5.70 1.29
CA GLU A 88 -14.52 -6.86 2.18
C GLU A 88 -15.37 -8.02 1.64
N ILE A 89 -16.60 -7.71 1.19
CA ILE A 89 -17.51 -8.70 0.58
C ILE A 89 -16.84 -9.33 -0.65
N ILE A 90 -16.25 -8.53 -1.51
CA ILE A 90 -15.56 -9.03 -2.71
C ILE A 90 -14.40 -9.93 -2.33
N PHE A 91 -13.54 -9.52 -1.40
CA PHE A 91 -12.37 -10.30 -0.98
C PHE A 91 -12.76 -11.63 -0.37
N LYS A 92 -13.84 -11.67 0.41
CA LYS A 92 -14.45 -12.92 0.93
C LYS A 92 -14.93 -13.84 -0.19
N ILE A 93 -15.54 -13.30 -1.25
CA ILE A 93 -16.05 -14.08 -2.39
C ILE A 93 -14.92 -14.64 -3.26
N ILE A 94 -13.93 -13.81 -3.61
CA ILE A 94 -12.91 -14.18 -4.60
C ILE A 94 -11.75 -14.96 -3.95
N GLY A 95 -11.50 -14.77 -2.65
CA GLY A 95 -10.42 -15.40 -1.92
C GLY A 95 -9.01 -14.92 -2.32
N PRO A 96 -7.97 -15.36 -1.59
CA PRO A 96 -6.62 -14.82 -1.70
C PRO A 96 -5.99 -15.03 -3.08
N LYS A 97 -6.21 -16.21 -3.70
CA LYS A 97 -5.65 -16.54 -5.01
C LYS A 97 -6.12 -15.59 -6.12
N ARG A 98 -7.40 -15.19 -6.10
CA ARG A 98 -7.95 -14.25 -7.09
C ARG A 98 -7.61 -12.82 -6.73
N LEU A 99 -7.62 -12.48 -5.44
CA LEU A 99 -7.18 -11.17 -4.96
C LEU A 99 -5.74 -10.87 -5.41
N ALA A 100 -4.82 -11.84 -5.32
CA ALA A 100 -3.45 -11.68 -5.81
C ALA A 100 -3.39 -11.39 -7.33
N LYS A 101 -4.25 -12.04 -8.13
CA LYS A 101 -4.33 -11.78 -9.58
C LYS A 101 -4.91 -10.41 -9.90
N ASP A 102 -5.87 -9.96 -9.10
CA ASP A 102 -6.58 -8.70 -9.26
C ASP A 102 -6.03 -7.59 -8.33
N LEU A 103 -4.78 -7.75 -7.86
CA LEU A 103 -4.21 -6.92 -6.80
C LEU A 103 -4.30 -5.43 -7.16
N PHE A 104 -3.77 -5.04 -8.32
CA PHE A 104 -3.79 -3.65 -8.77
C PHE A 104 -5.20 -3.08 -8.97
N LEU A 105 -6.14 -3.91 -9.43
CA LEU A 105 -7.53 -3.49 -9.65
C LEU A 105 -8.18 -3.02 -8.36
N TYR A 106 -8.00 -3.77 -7.27
CA TYR A 106 -8.62 -3.43 -5.98
C TYR A 106 -7.75 -2.51 -5.12
N SER A 107 -6.44 -2.46 -5.37
CA SER A 107 -5.51 -1.61 -4.62
C SER A 107 -5.60 -0.13 -4.99
N SER A 108 -5.97 0.19 -6.24
CA SER A 108 -5.89 1.55 -6.78
C SER A 108 -6.69 2.59 -5.99
N GLY A 109 -7.81 2.18 -5.37
CA GLY A 109 -8.60 3.03 -4.48
C GLY A 109 -8.20 2.95 -3.02
N LEU A 110 -7.68 1.81 -2.56
CA LEU A 110 -7.37 1.56 -1.16
C LEU A 110 -6.07 2.25 -0.73
N PHE A 111 -5.01 2.14 -1.52
CA PHE A 111 -3.68 2.63 -1.13
C PHE A 111 -3.64 4.14 -0.86
N PRO A 112 -4.30 5.01 -1.64
CA PRO A 112 -4.28 6.45 -1.37
C PRO A 112 -5.15 6.89 -0.17
N LEU A 113 -5.98 6.01 0.38
CA LEU A 113 -7.04 6.39 1.31
C LEU A 113 -6.52 6.81 2.69
N LEU A 114 -5.53 6.08 3.25
CA LEU A 114 -5.17 6.20 4.66
C LEU A 114 -4.79 7.63 5.09
N ALA A 115 -4.03 8.34 4.24
CA ALA A 115 -3.56 9.69 4.51
C ALA A 115 -4.69 10.72 4.65
N ASN A 116 -5.80 10.52 3.92
CA ASN A 116 -6.91 11.47 3.84
C ASN A 116 -8.18 10.97 4.53
N ALA A 117 -8.14 9.77 5.11
CA ALA A 117 -9.29 9.14 5.73
C ALA A 117 -9.63 9.78 7.08
N ALA A 118 -10.92 9.96 7.33
CA ALA A 118 -11.40 10.32 8.65
C ALA A 118 -10.96 9.28 9.70
N MET A 119 -10.77 9.71 10.96
CA MET A 119 -10.32 8.84 12.06
C MET A 119 -11.15 7.55 12.15
N SER A 120 -12.48 7.67 12.05
CA SER A 120 -13.41 6.52 12.07
C SER A 120 -13.32 5.55 10.87
N VAL A 121 -12.55 5.87 9.82
CA VAL A 121 -12.37 5.03 8.62
C VAL A 121 -11.04 4.27 8.69
N LYS A 122 -10.00 4.88 9.28
CA LYS A 122 -8.64 4.32 9.35
C LYS A 122 -8.61 2.90 9.95
N PRO A 123 -9.31 2.59 11.07
CA PRO A 123 -9.34 1.22 11.62
C PRO A 123 -9.85 0.18 10.65
N THR A 124 -10.89 0.50 9.87
CA THR A 124 -11.51 -0.42 8.90
C THR A 124 -10.56 -0.68 7.72
N LEU A 125 -9.86 0.35 7.25
CA LEU A 125 -8.88 0.21 6.18
C LEU A 125 -7.69 -0.64 6.64
N LEU A 126 -7.14 -0.38 7.82
CA LEU A 126 -6.05 -1.19 8.38
C LEU A 126 -6.46 -2.66 8.54
N SER A 127 -7.69 -2.93 8.99
CA SER A 127 -8.23 -4.30 9.07
C SER A 127 -8.27 -4.98 7.69
N LEU A 128 -8.58 -4.26 6.61
CA LEU A 128 -8.54 -4.86 5.26
C LEU A 128 -7.12 -5.28 4.87
N TYR A 129 -6.12 -4.46 5.17
CA TYR A 129 -4.72 -4.82 4.91
C TYR A 129 -4.28 -6.02 5.73
N GLU A 130 -4.61 -6.05 7.02
CA GLU A 130 -4.27 -7.15 7.93
C GLU A 130 -4.95 -8.47 7.54
N ILE A 131 -6.23 -8.44 7.17
CA ILE A 131 -7.03 -9.65 6.93
C ILE A 131 -6.86 -10.18 5.50
N TYR A 132 -6.68 -9.31 4.50
CA TYR A 132 -6.73 -9.71 3.10
C TYR A 132 -5.43 -9.49 2.33
N TYR A 133 -4.63 -8.47 2.65
CA TYR A 133 -3.36 -8.23 1.96
C TYR A 133 -2.23 -9.03 2.62
N LEU A 134 -2.04 -8.90 3.93
CA LEU A 134 -0.96 -9.56 4.65
C LEU A 134 -0.88 -11.08 4.39
N PRO A 135 -1.99 -11.85 4.36
CA PRO A 135 -1.95 -13.29 4.08
C PRO A 135 -1.55 -13.67 2.65
N LEU A 136 -1.48 -12.71 1.71
CA LEU A 136 -0.97 -12.96 0.36
C LEU A 136 0.55 -13.23 0.38
N GLY A 137 1.27 -12.78 1.42
CA GLY A 137 2.69 -13.02 1.59
C GLY A 137 3.50 -12.64 0.35
N LYS A 138 4.35 -13.55 -0.13
CA LYS A 138 5.22 -13.30 -1.30
C LYS A 138 4.48 -12.91 -2.58
N THR A 139 3.18 -13.20 -2.73
CA THR A 139 2.42 -12.76 -3.91
C THR A 139 2.06 -11.28 -3.88
N LEU A 140 2.31 -10.56 -2.77
CA LEU A 140 2.20 -9.10 -2.68
C LEU A 140 3.28 -8.36 -3.45
N LYS A 141 4.44 -8.98 -3.70
CA LYS A 141 5.62 -8.29 -4.25
C LYS A 141 5.32 -7.34 -5.43
N PRO A 142 4.48 -7.68 -6.42
CA PRO A 142 4.15 -6.77 -7.51
C PRO A 142 3.48 -5.46 -7.08
N GLY A 143 2.68 -5.47 -6.00
CA GLY A 143 1.99 -4.30 -5.46
C GLY A 143 2.61 -3.75 -4.18
N LEU A 144 3.75 -4.28 -3.75
CA LEU A 144 4.31 -4.02 -2.41
C LEU A 144 4.67 -2.56 -2.21
N GLN A 145 5.38 -1.92 -3.16
CA GLN A 145 5.72 -0.49 -3.07
C GLN A 145 4.47 0.39 -2.91
N GLY A 146 3.40 0.10 -3.69
CA GLY A 146 2.14 0.82 -3.55
C GLY A 146 1.50 0.62 -2.17
N LEU A 147 1.52 -0.61 -1.66
CA LEU A 147 0.99 -0.94 -0.33
C LEU A 147 1.76 -0.18 0.76
N LEU A 148 3.10 -0.16 0.69
CA LEU A 148 3.94 0.57 1.66
C LEU A 148 3.66 2.06 1.61
N THR A 149 3.61 2.66 0.42
CA THR A 149 3.21 4.07 0.26
C THR A 149 1.83 4.36 0.87
N GLY A 150 0.90 3.41 0.80
CA GLY A 150 -0.43 3.55 1.39
C GLY A 150 -0.51 3.34 2.91
N ILE A 151 0.41 2.58 3.50
CA ILE A 151 0.43 2.27 4.95
C ILE A 151 1.26 3.30 5.73
N LEU A 152 2.37 3.77 5.18
CA LEU A 152 3.32 4.68 5.85
C LEU A 152 2.69 5.93 6.48
N PRO A 153 1.63 6.56 5.93
CA PRO A 153 0.95 7.67 6.59
C PRO A 153 0.40 7.34 7.99
N GLY A 154 0.21 6.05 8.32
CA GLY A 154 -0.20 5.62 9.66
C GLY A 154 0.88 5.80 10.74
N LEU A 155 2.15 6.00 10.36
CA LEU A 155 3.28 6.26 11.24
C LEU A 155 3.50 7.76 11.54
N GLU A 156 2.46 8.57 11.41
CA GLU A 156 2.49 9.96 11.85
C GLU A 156 2.69 10.04 13.38
N GLU A 157 3.61 10.88 13.83
CA GLU A 157 3.93 11.02 15.26
C GLU A 157 2.71 11.49 16.06
N GLY A 158 2.42 10.80 17.17
CA GLY A 158 1.24 11.08 18.01
C GLY A 158 -0.08 10.48 17.49
N SER A 159 -0.07 9.78 16.34
CA SER A 159 -1.23 9.05 15.84
C SER A 159 -1.59 7.87 16.77
N GLU A 160 -2.87 7.74 17.12
CA GLU A 160 -3.37 6.56 17.87
C GLU A 160 -3.22 5.24 17.09
N TYR A 161 -2.97 5.31 15.78
CA TYR A 161 -2.77 4.16 14.92
C TYR A 161 -1.30 3.79 14.71
N TYR A 162 -0.36 4.55 15.30
CA TYR A 162 1.07 4.38 15.08
C TYR A 162 1.53 2.94 15.36
N GLU A 163 1.28 2.42 16.56
CA GLU A 163 1.70 1.07 16.97
C GLU A 163 1.09 -0.04 16.10
N ARG A 164 -0.19 0.11 15.76
CA ARG A 164 -0.89 -0.85 14.88
C ARG A 164 -0.28 -0.85 13.48
N THR A 165 0.01 0.34 12.95
CA THR A 165 0.64 0.52 11.64
C THR A 165 2.06 -0.05 11.63
N ASN A 166 2.82 0.20 12.69
CA ASN A 166 4.17 -0.32 12.86
C ASN A 166 4.18 -1.85 12.83
N THR A 167 3.33 -2.45 13.67
CA THR A 167 3.16 -3.91 13.74
C THR A 167 2.73 -4.50 12.40
N LEU A 168 1.86 -3.82 11.65
CA LEU A 168 1.45 -4.26 10.31
C LEU A 168 2.65 -4.27 9.35
N LEU A 169 3.48 -3.23 9.33
CA LEU A 169 4.67 -3.16 8.48
C LEU A 169 5.70 -4.25 8.81
N GLU A 170 5.94 -4.53 10.09
CA GLU A 170 6.81 -5.63 10.53
C GLU A 170 6.30 -6.99 10.01
N LYS A 171 4.98 -7.22 10.13
CA LYS A 171 4.35 -8.45 9.63
C LYS A 171 4.44 -8.55 8.12
N VAL A 172 4.26 -7.45 7.39
CA VAL A 172 4.43 -7.42 5.92
C VAL A 172 5.89 -7.73 5.57
N ALA A 173 6.87 -7.13 6.26
CA ALA A 173 8.29 -7.41 6.04
C ALA A 173 8.64 -8.88 6.21
N ALA A 174 8.12 -9.52 7.26
CA ALA A 174 8.28 -10.96 7.47
C ALA A 174 7.59 -11.80 6.37
N ALA A 175 6.39 -11.41 5.94
CA ALA A 175 5.58 -12.18 5.00
C ALA A 175 6.11 -12.15 3.55
N VAL A 176 6.75 -11.06 3.13
CA VAL A 176 7.21 -10.85 1.74
C VAL A 176 8.69 -11.15 1.52
N ASP A 177 9.44 -11.45 2.59
CA ASP A 177 10.90 -11.35 2.71
C ASP A 177 11.40 -9.93 3.01
N GLN A 178 12.30 -9.80 3.99
CA GLN A 178 12.77 -8.51 4.49
C GLN A 178 13.52 -7.71 3.43
N SER A 179 14.38 -8.35 2.63
CA SER A 179 15.11 -7.64 1.57
C SER A 179 14.15 -7.10 0.51
N ALA A 180 13.13 -7.88 0.12
CA ALA A 180 12.09 -7.41 -0.79
C ALA A 180 11.27 -6.25 -0.19
N PHE A 181 10.97 -6.29 1.10
CA PHE A 181 10.30 -5.22 1.82
C PHE A 181 11.09 -3.91 1.80
N TYR A 182 12.36 -3.94 2.23
CA TYR A 182 13.19 -2.74 2.28
C TYR A 182 13.45 -2.18 0.88
N SER A 183 13.64 -3.04 -0.13
CA SER A 183 13.74 -2.59 -1.54
C SER A 183 12.50 -1.78 -1.97
N ALA A 184 11.30 -2.30 -1.66
CA ALA A 184 10.06 -1.62 -1.98
C ALA A 184 9.85 -0.36 -1.14
N LEU A 185 10.30 -0.38 0.13
CA LEU A 185 10.25 0.78 1.02
C LEU A 185 11.07 1.92 0.45
N TRP A 186 12.33 1.68 0.08
CA TRP A 186 13.20 2.66 -0.58
C TRP A 186 12.52 3.22 -1.84
N GLY A 187 12.03 2.35 -2.73
CA GLY A 187 11.24 2.76 -3.89
C GLY A 187 10.06 3.68 -3.56
N SER A 188 9.34 3.43 -2.46
CA SER A 188 8.27 4.32 -1.99
C SER A 188 8.79 5.70 -1.56
N LEU A 189 9.93 5.78 -0.88
CA LEU A 189 10.54 7.05 -0.44
C LEU A 189 11.06 7.85 -1.64
N LEU A 190 11.60 7.18 -2.65
CA LEU A 190 12.05 7.79 -3.90
C LEU A 190 10.90 8.51 -4.59
N THR A 191 9.81 7.77 -4.83
CA THR A 191 8.70 8.23 -5.68
C THR A 191 7.70 9.13 -4.98
N SER A 192 7.64 9.10 -3.64
CA SER A 192 6.57 9.76 -2.87
C SER A 192 7.12 10.59 -1.70
N PRO A 193 7.26 11.92 -1.86
CA PRO A 193 7.77 12.80 -0.81
C PRO A 193 6.99 12.72 0.51
N ALA A 194 5.66 12.56 0.42
CA ALA A 194 4.77 12.52 1.58
C ALA A 194 5.05 11.37 2.56
N VAL A 195 5.73 10.31 2.13
CA VAL A 195 6.03 9.14 2.97
C VAL A 195 7.50 9.04 3.38
N ARG A 196 8.35 9.98 2.96
CA ARG A 196 9.79 9.96 3.27
C ARG A 196 10.08 10.00 4.75
N LEU A 197 9.50 10.96 5.46
CA LEU A 197 9.70 11.10 6.91
C LEU A 197 9.24 9.85 7.68
N PRO A 198 7.97 9.38 7.58
CA PRO A 198 7.56 8.19 8.31
C PRO A 198 8.35 6.94 7.90
N GLY A 199 8.74 6.80 6.63
CA GLY A 199 9.54 5.68 6.17
C GLY A 199 10.96 5.68 6.73
N ILE A 200 11.66 6.83 6.74
CA ILE A 200 12.99 6.94 7.36
C ILE A 200 12.89 6.66 8.86
N THR A 201 11.92 7.26 9.55
CA THR A 201 11.70 7.01 10.99
C THR A 201 11.46 5.53 11.27
N TYR A 202 10.69 4.84 10.42
CA TYR A 202 10.52 3.39 10.49
C TYR A 202 11.85 2.66 10.40
N VAL A 203 12.67 2.91 9.36
CA VAL A 203 13.98 2.25 9.23
C VAL A 203 14.86 2.48 10.45
N LEU A 204 14.92 3.72 10.95
CA LEU A 204 15.74 4.06 12.11
C LEU A 204 15.27 3.40 13.41
N ALA A 205 13.97 3.16 13.55
CA ALA A 205 13.41 2.47 14.70
C ALA A 205 13.68 0.96 14.68
N HIS A 206 13.82 0.35 13.50
CA HIS A 206 14.04 -1.10 13.34
C HIS A 206 15.50 -1.47 13.08
N LEU A 207 16.39 -0.49 12.90
CA LEU A 207 17.83 -0.72 12.82
C LEU A 207 18.39 -1.17 14.18
N ASN A 208 19.00 -2.36 14.21
CA ASN A 208 19.65 -2.83 15.42
C ASN A 208 21.06 -2.25 15.52
N ARG A 209 21.21 -1.22 16.35
CA ARG A 209 22.48 -0.50 16.56
C ARG A 209 23.60 -1.35 17.20
N LYS A 210 23.28 -2.54 17.72
CA LYS A 210 24.27 -3.46 18.30
C LYS A 210 24.85 -4.43 17.26
N LEU A 211 24.21 -4.57 16.11
CA LEU A 211 24.65 -5.44 15.03
C LEU A 211 25.46 -4.65 14.01
N SER A 212 26.38 -5.33 13.32
CA SER A 212 27.02 -4.77 12.14
C SER A 212 26.02 -4.68 10.99
N MET A 213 26.35 -3.94 9.92
CA MET A 213 25.50 -3.96 8.71
C MET A 213 25.55 -5.26 7.95
N GLU A 214 26.65 -6.01 8.03
CA GLU A 214 26.76 -7.32 7.40
C GLU A 214 25.73 -8.28 8.00
N ASP A 215 25.48 -8.18 9.31
CA ASP A 215 24.50 -8.98 10.04
C ASP A 215 23.04 -8.56 9.79
N GLN A 216 22.81 -7.40 9.16
CA GLN A 216 21.47 -6.87 8.86
C GLN A 216 21.37 -6.31 7.43
N LEU A 217 22.06 -6.97 6.49
CA LEU A 217 22.19 -6.52 5.10
C LEU A 217 20.84 -6.36 4.38
N TYR A 218 19.80 -7.09 4.84
CA TYR A 218 18.45 -7.00 4.29
C TYR A 218 17.87 -5.58 4.33
N ILE A 219 18.33 -4.70 5.23
CA ILE A 219 17.88 -3.29 5.33
C ILE A 219 18.23 -2.49 4.08
N ILE A 220 19.30 -2.87 3.37
CA ILE A 220 19.71 -2.21 2.13
C ILE A 220 18.77 -2.57 0.98
N GLY A 221 18.06 -3.70 1.08
CA GLY A 221 17.26 -4.24 0.00
C GLY A 221 18.11 -4.96 -1.05
N SER A 222 17.68 -4.90 -2.30
CA SER A 222 18.28 -5.58 -3.45
C SER A 222 18.99 -4.65 -4.42
N ASP A 223 18.84 -3.33 -4.24
CA ASP A 223 19.44 -2.29 -5.08
C ASP A 223 20.14 -1.25 -4.19
N ILE A 224 21.47 -1.31 -4.17
CA ILE A 224 22.32 -0.45 -3.35
C ILE A 224 22.32 0.99 -3.88
N GLU A 225 22.23 1.19 -5.20
CA GLU A 225 22.25 2.52 -5.83
C GLU A 225 20.95 3.28 -5.58
N LEU A 226 19.83 2.56 -5.57
CA LEU A 226 18.52 3.12 -5.25
C LEU A 226 18.48 3.56 -3.77
N MET A 227 18.97 2.72 -2.86
CA MET A 227 19.10 3.05 -1.44
C MET A 227 20.00 4.27 -1.21
N GLU A 228 21.13 4.37 -1.91
CA GLU A 228 22.02 5.54 -1.85
C GLU A 228 21.34 6.84 -2.26
N THR A 229 20.58 6.79 -3.36
CA THR A 229 19.85 7.94 -3.87
C THR A 229 18.80 8.41 -2.85
N ASP A 230 18.09 7.46 -2.23
CA ASP A 230 17.08 7.74 -1.21
C ASP A 230 17.66 8.27 0.09
N VAL A 231 18.83 7.76 0.47
CA VAL A 231 19.62 8.34 1.54
C VAL A 231 19.95 9.79 1.12
N ILE A 232 20.60 10.04 0.01
CA ILE A 232 20.97 11.43 -0.38
C ILE A 232 19.75 12.39 -0.41
N ILE A 233 18.60 11.96 -0.92
CA ILE A 233 17.34 12.73 -0.92
C ILE A 233 16.78 12.92 0.50
N GLY A 234 16.80 11.87 1.33
CA GLY A 234 16.39 11.92 2.72
C GLY A 234 17.22 12.93 3.52
N LYS A 235 18.53 13.04 3.22
CA LYS A 235 19.45 14.01 3.84
C LYS A 235 19.01 15.45 3.61
N LEU A 236 18.60 15.78 2.38
CA LEU A 236 18.12 17.11 1.97
C LEU A 236 16.84 17.53 2.70
N PHE A 237 15.95 16.59 3.01
CA PHE A 237 14.73 16.87 3.79
C PHE A 237 14.99 16.92 5.29
N VAL A 238 15.82 16.01 5.79
CA VAL A 238 16.22 15.90 7.20
C VAL A 238 16.97 17.14 7.68
N THR A 239 17.77 17.79 6.83
CA THR A 239 18.49 19.02 7.20
C THR A 239 17.57 20.17 7.64
N HIS A 240 16.28 20.13 7.32
CA HIS A 240 15.29 21.07 7.84
C HIS A 240 14.69 20.70 9.22
N HIS A 241 14.88 19.47 9.71
CA HIS A 241 14.43 19.01 11.04
C HIS A 241 15.63 18.53 11.88
N LYS A 242 16.03 19.35 12.86
CA LYS A 242 17.33 19.31 13.57
C LYS A 242 17.68 17.98 14.28
N GLY A 243 18.97 17.60 14.21
CA GLY A 243 19.70 16.91 15.29
C GLY A 243 20.00 15.42 15.10
N LEU A 244 19.04 14.54 15.44
CA LEU A 244 19.26 13.09 15.53
C LEU A 244 19.33 12.38 14.16
N THR A 245 18.53 12.87 13.23
CA THR A 245 18.38 12.38 11.86
C THR A 245 19.68 12.54 11.05
N SER A 246 20.47 13.59 11.31
CA SER A 246 21.76 13.86 10.65
C SER A 246 22.86 12.85 11.00
N LEU A 247 22.91 12.37 12.25
CA LEU A 247 23.97 11.47 12.73
C LEU A 247 23.78 10.04 12.22
N LEU A 248 22.54 9.54 12.26
CA LEU A 248 22.18 8.24 11.68
C LEU A 248 22.32 8.23 10.17
N PHE A 249 22.07 9.37 9.53
CA PHE A 249 22.36 9.58 8.12
C PHE A 249 23.83 9.43 7.76
N LYS A 250 24.70 10.02 8.58
CA LYS A 250 26.15 9.89 8.43
C LYS A 250 26.58 8.44 8.63
N GLU A 251 25.94 7.71 9.55
CA GLU A 251 26.26 6.30 9.79
C GLU A 251 25.81 5.38 8.64
N LEU A 252 24.56 5.52 8.17
CA LEU A 252 24.08 4.82 6.96
C LEU A 252 24.97 5.14 5.75
N HIS A 253 25.27 6.43 5.52
CA HIS A 253 26.13 6.85 4.42
C HIS A 253 27.57 6.33 4.53
N LYS A 254 28.17 6.35 5.73
CA LYS A 254 29.52 5.81 5.97
C LYS A 254 29.59 4.31 5.72
N GLN A 255 28.54 3.58 6.08
CA GLN A 255 28.47 2.13 5.92
C GLN A 255 28.22 1.72 4.46
N ILE A 256 27.40 2.47 3.73
CA ILE A 256 27.26 2.38 2.26
C ILE A 256 28.65 2.49 1.59
N LEU A 257 29.41 3.54 1.93
CA LEU A 257 30.75 3.75 1.38
C LEU A 257 31.69 2.58 1.73
N THR A 258 31.54 1.99 2.93
CA THR A 258 32.32 0.82 3.36
C THR A 258 31.97 -0.45 2.56
N ILE A 259 30.70 -0.67 2.24
CA ILE A 259 30.24 -1.81 1.40
C ILE A 259 30.73 -1.65 -0.04
N LYS A 260 30.67 -0.43 -0.60
CA LYS A 260 31.25 -0.13 -1.92
C LYS A 260 32.75 -0.41 -1.98
N TRP A 261 33.47 -0.04 -0.92
CA TRP A 261 34.90 -0.28 -0.79
C TRP A 261 35.23 -1.79 -0.73
N LYS A 262 34.42 -2.60 -0.04
CA LYS A 262 34.58 -4.07 0.01
C LYS A 262 34.20 -4.77 -1.31
N ASN A 263 33.26 -4.21 -2.07
CA ASN A 263 32.78 -4.79 -3.35
C ASN A 263 33.53 -4.28 -4.59
N GLY A 264 34.68 -3.61 -4.42
CA GLY A 264 35.61 -3.33 -5.51
C GLY A 264 35.15 -2.28 -6.54
N PHE A 265 34.18 -1.44 -6.22
CA PHE A 265 33.85 -0.27 -7.06
C PHE A 265 34.79 0.88 -6.73
N GLU A 266 35.98 0.87 -7.34
CA GLU A 266 36.78 2.09 -7.50
C GLU A 266 36.10 2.98 -8.54
N GLN A 267 35.11 3.77 -8.12
CA GLN A 267 34.88 5.07 -8.73
C GLN A 267 33.98 5.95 -7.84
N ILE A 268 34.53 7.14 -7.56
CA ILE A 268 33.90 8.36 -7.04
C ILE A 268 33.85 8.49 -5.51
N ILE A 269 34.77 9.31 -4.97
CA ILE A 269 34.39 10.40 -4.06
C ILE A 269 35.27 11.62 -4.35
N ASN A 270 34.73 12.58 -5.09
CA ASN A 270 35.09 13.99 -4.94
C ASN A 270 33.76 14.75 -4.79
N LEU A 271 33.14 14.62 -3.61
CA LEU A 271 31.93 15.35 -3.19
C LEU A 271 32.17 16.06 -1.86
N THR A 272 33.40 16.52 -1.63
CA THR A 272 33.75 17.43 -0.53
C THR A 272 33.52 18.91 -0.86
N GLU A 273 32.95 19.24 -2.02
CA GLU A 273 32.69 20.63 -2.43
C GLU A 273 31.23 20.88 -2.85
N ILE A 274 30.28 20.54 -1.97
CA ILE A 274 29.02 21.30 -1.95
C ILE A 274 29.01 22.04 -0.63
N GLU A 275 29.67 23.20 -0.67
CA GLU A 275 29.61 24.22 0.35
C GLU A 275 28.15 24.57 0.64
N ILE A 276 27.88 24.59 1.93
CA ILE A 276 26.76 25.29 2.54
C ILE A 276 26.97 26.78 2.20
N ASN A 277 26.21 27.28 1.23
CA ASN A 277 25.92 28.70 1.15
C ASN A 277 24.44 28.88 0.80
N ILE A 278 23.78 29.63 1.71
CA ILE A 278 22.37 30.06 1.80
C ILE A 278 21.50 29.18 2.70
#